data_AF-A0A1X7IBH6-F1
#
_entry.id   AF-A0A1X7IBH6-F1
#
_cell.length_a   1.000
_cell.length_b   1.000
_cell.length_c   1.000
_cell.angle_alpha   90.00
_cell.angle_beta   90.00
_cell.angle_gamma   90.00
#
_symmetry.space_group_name_H-M   'P 1'
#
loop_
_entity.id
_entity.type
_entity.pdbx_description
1 polymer ?
#
loop_
_entity_poly.entity_id
_entity_poly.type
_entity_poly.pdbx_seq_one_letter_code
_entity_poly.pdbx_strand_id
1 'polypeptide(L)'
;MRFFDIDKIQRNSGVSNKYLLTSVVAMRARKLSEDKGSVPLDEKGRGGKFISTALGELENDSLSITFDIPGIDGGECRDEPGIEED
;
A
#
# COMPACT_ATOMS: atom_id res chain seq x y z
N MET A 1 20.18 1.49 4.25
CA MET A 1 19.00 1.25 3.38
C MET A 1 18.06 0.34 4.15
N ARG A 2 16.76 0.68 4.27
CA ARG A 2 15.78 -0.19 4.95
C ARG A 2 15.20 -1.17 3.93
N PHE A 3 15.06 -2.42 4.33
CA PHE A 3 14.42 -3.46 3.55
C PHE A 3 13.03 -3.70 4.13
N PHE A 4 12.06 -3.94 3.26
CA PHE A 4 10.67 -4.21 3.62
C PHE A 4 10.29 -5.59 3.08
N ASP A 5 9.52 -6.33 3.87
CA ASP A 5 8.98 -7.62 3.48
C ASP A 5 7.72 -7.42 2.62
N ILE A 6 7.88 -7.57 1.30
CA ILE A 6 6.80 -7.38 0.34
C ILE A 6 5.70 -8.43 0.52
N ASP A 7 6.05 -9.68 0.86
CA ASP A 7 5.07 -10.75 1.03
C ASP A 7 4.22 -10.52 2.30
N LYS A 8 4.83 -9.97 3.35
CA LYS A 8 4.10 -9.51 4.54
C LYS A 8 3.21 -8.32 4.23
N ILE A 9 3.72 -7.32 3.49
CA ILE A 9 2.93 -6.15 3.08
C ILE A 9 1.71 -6.57 2.25
N GLN A 10 1.87 -7.50 1.29
CA GLN A 10 0.75 -7.99 0.47
C GLN A 10 -0.31 -8.69 1.32
N ARG A 11 0.09 -9.50 2.30
CA ARG A 11 -0.83 -10.17 3.24
C ARG A 11 -1.59 -9.18 4.12
N ASN A 12 -0.91 -8.23 4.74
CA ASN A 12 -1.53 -7.24 5.61
C ASN A 12 -2.47 -6.29 4.84
N SER A 13 -2.03 -5.84 3.67
CA SER A 13 -2.78 -4.89 2.85
C SER A 13 -3.98 -5.51 2.13
N GLY A 14 -4.00 -6.84 1.96
CA GLY A 14 -4.95 -7.53 1.08
C GLY A 14 -4.74 -7.22 -0.41
N VAL A 15 -3.64 -6.54 -0.77
CA VAL A 15 -3.36 -6.12 -2.15
C VAL A 15 -2.32 -7.05 -2.77
N SER A 16 -2.79 -8.04 -3.53
CA SER A 16 -1.92 -8.97 -4.27
C SER A 16 -1.28 -8.33 -5.51
N ASN A 17 -1.94 -7.37 -6.13
CA ASN A 17 -1.45 -6.69 -7.33
C ASN A 17 -0.35 -5.66 -6.98
N LYS A 18 0.88 -5.93 -7.42
CA LYS A 18 2.07 -5.09 -7.15
C LYS A 18 1.94 -3.66 -7.69
N TYR A 19 1.22 -3.46 -8.79
CA TYR A 19 1.00 -2.13 -9.36
C TYR A 19 0.01 -1.34 -8.52
N LEU A 20 -1.07 -1.98 -8.06
CA LEU A 20 -2.04 -1.37 -7.17
C LEU A 20 -1.41 -1.00 -5.82
N LEU A 21 -0.57 -1.89 -5.27
CA LEU A 21 0.21 -1.63 -4.07
C LEU A 21 1.10 -0.39 -4.24
N THR A 22 1.74 -0.23 -5.39
CA THR A 22 2.56 0.96 -5.71
C THR A 22 1.71 2.23 -5.68
N SER A 23 0.52 2.21 -6.27
CA SER A 23 -0.42 3.34 -6.25
C SER A 23 -0.86 3.69 -4.83
N VAL A 24 -1.17 2.69 -4.00
CA VAL A 24 -1.53 2.88 -2.59
C VAL A 24 -0.37 3.53 -1.82
N VAL A 25 0.84 3.01 -1.95
CA VAL A 25 2.03 3.53 -1.28
C VAL A 25 2.30 4.97 -1.71
N ALA A 26 2.20 5.28 -2.99
CA ALA A 26 2.38 6.63 -3.51
C ALA A 26 1.32 7.60 -2.96
N MET A 27 0.04 7.18 -2.95
CA MET A 27 -1.06 7.99 -2.40
C MET A 27 -0.85 8.25 -0.91
N ARG A 28 -0.48 7.23 -0.13
CA ARG A 28 -0.21 7.39 1.31
C ARG A 28 0.99 8.28 1.57
N ALA A 29 2.09 8.07 0.85
CA ALA A 29 3.29 8.90 0.97
C ALA A 29 2.99 10.37 0.62
N ARG A 30 2.12 10.61 -0.37
CA ARG A 30 1.63 11.95 -0.71
C ARG A 30 0.84 12.57 0.44
N LYS A 31 -0.15 11.87 1.00
CA LYS A 31 -0.91 12.34 2.18
C LYS A 31 0.02 12.66 3.36
N LEU A 32 0.98 11.78 3.65
CA LEU A 32 1.99 12.02 4.71
C LEU A 32 2.86 13.26 4.44
N SER A 33 3.10 13.59 3.17
CA SER A 33 3.82 14.80 2.79
C SER A 33 2.94 16.05 2.92
N GLU A 34 1.66 15.96 2.59
CA GLU A 34 0.69 17.05 2.66
C GLU A 34 0.34 17.39 4.13
N ASP A 35 0.15 16.38 4.97
CA ASP A 35 -0.16 16.54 6.41
C ASP A 35 0.95 17.24 7.21
N LYS A 36 2.21 17.17 6.74
CA LYS A 36 3.35 17.82 7.41
C LYS A 36 3.51 19.30 7.05
N GLY A 37 2.60 19.87 6.25
CA GLY A 37 2.63 21.27 5.83
C GLY A 37 3.72 21.56 4.80
N SER A 38 3.67 22.78 4.25
CA SER A 38 4.52 23.33 3.19
C SER A 38 5.99 23.47 3.57
N VAL A 39 6.64 22.39 4.00
CA VAL A 39 8.08 22.38 4.19
C VAL A 39 8.69 22.13 2.82
N PRO A 40 9.46 23.09 2.25
CA PRO A 40 10.02 22.94 0.92
C PRO A 40 10.79 21.62 0.81
N LEU A 41 10.41 20.82 -0.19
CA LEU A 41 10.96 19.50 -0.50
C LEU A 41 12.47 19.55 -0.85
N ASP A 42 13.00 20.76 -1.05
CA ASP A 42 14.37 21.05 -1.50
C ASP A 42 15.46 20.74 -0.46
N GLU A 43 15.15 20.70 0.84
CA GLU A 43 16.16 20.37 1.85
C GLU A 43 16.17 18.87 2.18
N LYS A 44 17.10 18.16 1.51
CA LYS A 44 17.71 16.88 1.92
C LYS A 44 16.80 15.65 1.98
N GLY A 45 16.39 15.12 0.82
CA GLY A 45 16.08 13.69 0.69
C GLY A 45 14.92 13.15 1.53
N ARG A 46 13.96 14.01 1.90
CA ARG A 46 12.81 13.62 2.73
C ARG A 46 11.73 12.85 1.98
N GLY A 47 11.69 12.90 0.65
CA GLY A 47 10.79 12.07 -0.17
C GLY A 47 10.92 10.57 0.14
N GLY A 48 12.15 10.08 0.33
CA GLY A 48 12.40 8.70 0.73
C GLY A 48 11.88 8.35 2.13
N LYS A 49 11.72 9.35 3.03
CA LYS A 49 11.16 9.13 4.37
C LYS A 49 9.66 8.82 4.29
N PHE A 50 8.90 9.51 3.46
CA PHE A 50 7.45 9.29 3.36
C PHE A 50 7.10 7.94 2.75
N ILE A 51 7.80 7.53 1.69
CA ILE A 51 7.63 6.20 1.09
C ILE A 51 8.01 5.11 2.10
N SER A 52 9.13 5.27 2.81
CA SER A 52 9.55 4.33 3.85
C SER A 52 8.55 4.25 5.01
N THR A 53 7.94 5.37 5.39
CA THR A 53 6.91 5.41 6.42
C THR A 53 5.65 4.70 5.94
N ALA A 54 5.18 4.97 4.72
CA ALA A 54 4.00 4.31 4.15
C ALA A 54 4.18 2.79 4.05
N LEU A 55 5.35 2.33 3.58
CA LEU A 55 5.68 0.90 3.54
C LEU A 55 5.74 0.29 4.95
N GLY A 56 6.29 1.01 5.92
CA GLY A 56 6.33 0.56 7.31
C GLY A 56 4.94 0.49 7.96
N GLU A 57 4.02 1.40 7.63
CA GLU A 57 2.64 1.33 8.10
C GLU A 57 1.92 0.10 7.55
N LEU A 58 2.13 -0.25 6.29
CA LEU A 58 1.58 -1.47 5.68
C LEU A 58 2.19 -2.74 6.28
N GLU A 59 3.51 -2.77 6.47
CA GLU A 59 4.22 -3.92 7.04
C GLU A 59 3.85 -4.20 8.51
N ASN A 60 3.48 -3.16 9.26
CA ASN A 60 3.05 -3.25 10.65
C ASN A 60 1.53 -3.31 10.82
N ASP A 61 0.78 -3.49 9.72
CA ASP A 61 -0.69 -3.59 9.73
C ASP A 61 -1.38 -2.37 10.38
N SER A 62 -0.75 -1.21 10.28
CA SER A 62 -1.23 0.06 10.85
C SER A 62 -2.02 0.91 9.86
N LEU A 63 -2.24 0.40 8.64
CA LEU A 63 -2.95 1.07 7.57
C LEU A 63 -3.91 0.09 6.89
N SER A 64 -5.21 0.33 7.07
CA SER A 64 -6.27 -0.38 6.34
C SER A 64 -6.54 0.32 5.01
N ILE A 65 -6.63 -0.46 3.92
CA ILE A 65 -6.93 0.05 2.58
C ILE A 65 -8.35 -0.39 2.23
N THR A 66 -9.21 0.57 1.97
CA THR A 66 -10.54 0.33 1.40
C THR A 66 -10.54 0.81 -0.04
N PHE A 67 -11.03 -0.05 -0.95
CA PHE A 67 -11.27 0.34 -2.33
C PHE A 67 -12.76 0.64 -2.47
N ASP A 68 -13.11 1.92 -2.42
CA ASP A 68 -14.44 2.35 -2.82
C ASP A 68 -14.51 2.26 -4.35
N ILE A 69 -14.91 1.09 -4.86
CA ILE A 69 -15.27 0.95 -6.27
C ILE A 69 -16.72 1.41 -6.38
N PRO A 70 -17.00 2.58 -6.99
CA PRO A 70 -18.38 3.02 -7.17
C PRO A 70 -19.12 2.00 -8.05
N GLY A 71 -20.02 1.21 -7.45
CA GLY A 71 -20.86 0.23 -8.12
C GLY A 71 -20.50 -1.26 -7.94
N ILE A 72 -19.59 -1.62 -7.02
CA ILE A 72 -19.34 -3.03 -6.67
C ILE A 72 -19.57 -3.23 -5.18
N ASP A 73 -20.70 -3.84 -4.83
CA ASP A 73 -20.96 -4.34 -3.48
C ASP A 73 -20.08 -5.58 -3.23
N GLY A 74 -19.04 -5.38 -2.39
CA GLY A 74 -18.30 -6.41 -1.65
C GLY A 74 -18.18 -7.81 -2.27
N GLY A 75 -17.24 -7.99 -3.19
CA GLY A 75 -16.77 -9.33 -3.58
C GLY A 75 -15.68 -9.81 -2.63
N GLU A 76 -15.98 -10.77 -1.75
CA GLU A 76 -14.95 -11.57 -1.06
C GLU A 76 -14.11 -12.31 -2.11
N CYS A 77 -12.80 -12.02 -2.18
CA CYS A 77 -11.85 -12.85 -2.92
C CYS A 77 -11.76 -14.21 -2.20
N ARG A 78 -12.53 -15.19 -2.66
CA ARG A 78 -12.34 -16.59 -2.26
C ARG A 78 -11.36 -17.22 -3.23
N ASP A 79 -10.28 -17.76 -2.69
CA ASP A 79 -9.35 -18.62 -3.44
C ASP A 79 -10.11 -19.89 -3.85
N GLU A 80 -10.56 -19.98 -5.10
CA GLU A 80 -11.20 -21.21 -5.60
C GLU A 80 -10.12 -22.27 -5.89
N PRO A 81 -10.32 -23.53 -5.44
CA PRO A 81 -9.39 -24.61 -5.71
C PRO A 81 -9.45 -25.01 -7.19
N GLY A 82 -8.26 -25.11 -7.80
CA GLY A 82 -8.10 -25.42 -9.23
C GLY A 82 -8.79 -26.71 -9.65
N ILE A 83 -9.47 -26.66 -10.79
CA ILE A 83 -10.11 -27.80 -11.43
C ILE A 83 -9.01 -28.59 -12.14
N GLU A 84 -8.79 -29.84 -11.71
CA GLU A 84 -7.95 -30.81 -12.42
C GLU A 84 -8.69 -31.25 -13.70
N GLU A 85 -8.03 -31.11 -14.86
CA GLU A 85 -8.53 -31.54 -16.16
C GLU A 85 -8.22 -33.04 -16.38
N ASP A 86 -9.22 -33.84 -16.75
CA ASP A 86 -9.12 -35.21 -17.29
C ASP A 86 -9.24 -35.21 -18.84
#